data_AF-C5MR35-F1
#
_entry.id   AF-C5MR35-F1
#
_cell.length_a   1.000
_cell.length_b   1.000
_cell.length_c   1.000
_cell.angle_alpha   90.00
_cell.angle_beta   90.00
_cell.angle_gamma   90.00
#
_symmetry.space_group_name_H-M   'P 1'
#
loop_
_entity.id
_entity.type
_entity.pdbx_description
1 polymer ?
#
loop_
_entity_poly.entity_id
_entity_poly.type
_entity_poly.pdbx_seq_one_letter_code
_entity_poly.pdbx_strand_id
1 'polypeptide(L)'
;AITLIFIALPSLRLLYLLDELNNPLITIKSIGHQWYWSYEYSDFKNIEFDSYMIQETNNSNNFRLLDVDNRIIIPMNNNIRMLVTATDVIHSWTVPSI
;
A
#
# COMPACT_ATOMS: atom_id res chain seq x y z
N ALA A 1 35.43 -3.52 -11.00
CA ALA A 1 35.32 -3.21 -9.56
C ALA A 1 34.80 -1.80 -9.32
N ILE A 2 35.48 -0.75 -9.82
CA ILE A 2 35.12 0.66 -9.58
C ILE A 2 33.66 0.99 -9.94
N THR A 3 33.17 0.55 -11.10
CA THR A 3 31.77 0.75 -11.53
C THR A 3 30.74 0.18 -10.55
N LEU A 4 30.97 -1.03 -10.03
CA LEU A 4 30.09 -1.66 -9.04
C LEU A 4 30.09 -0.89 -7.72
N ILE A 5 31.22 -0.35 -7.28
CA ILE A 5 31.31 0.46 -6.06
C ILE A 5 30.47 1.74 -6.19
N PHE A 6 30.54 2.40 -7.35
CA PHE A 6 29.75 3.60 -7.62
C PHE A 6 28.24 3.35 -7.65
N ILE A 7 27.80 2.14 -8.02
CA ILE A 7 26.39 1.74 -7.98
C ILE A 7 25.98 1.34 -6.56
N ALA A 8 26.84 0.58 -5.87
CA ALA A 8 26.53 0.02 -4.56
C ALA A 8 26.43 1.08 -3.47
N LEU A 9 27.30 2.10 -3.45
CA LEU A 9 27.28 3.14 -2.42
C LEU A 9 25.96 3.93 -2.33
N PRO A 10 25.42 4.51 -3.42
CA PRO A 10 24.12 5.19 -3.37
C PRO A 10 22.97 4.21 -3.11
N SER A 11 23.04 2.98 -3.62
CA SER A 11 22.01 1.95 -3.38
C SER A 11 21.94 1.56 -1.91
N LEU A 12 23.08 1.29 -1.25
CA LEU A 12 23.14 0.97 0.18
C LEU A 12 22.70 2.15 1.03
N ARG A 13 23.11 3.38 0.69
CA ARG A 13 22.65 4.58 1.39
C ARG A 13 21.12 4.71 1.34
N LEU A 14 20.51 4.52 0.17
CA LEU A 14 19.05 4.56 0.04
C LEU A 14 18.38 3.44 0.83
N LEU A 15 18.93 2.23 0.80
CA LEU A 15 18.42 1.09 1.57
C LEU A 15 18.34 1.42 3.07
N TYR A 16 19.39 1.99 3.65
CA TYR A 16 19.39 2.38 5.06
C TYR A 16 18.42 3.54 5.36
N LEU A 17 18.30 4.52 4.46
CA LEU A 17 17.33 5.62 4.64
C LEU A 17 15.87 5.15 4.58
N LEU A 18 15.58 4.09 3.84
CA LEU A 18 14.24 3.50 3.77
C LEU A 18 13.88 2.70 5.03
N ASP A 19 14.88 2.13 5.72
CA ASP A 19 14.68 1.32 6.92
C ASP A 19 14.64 2.18 8.21
N GLU A 20 14.95 3.48 8.12
CA GLU A 20 14.83 4.38 9.27
C GLU A 20 13.39 4.43 9.78
N LEU A 21 13.21 3.95 11.02
CA LEU A 21 11.91 3.90 11.68
C LEU A 21 11.43 5.31 12.04
N ASN A 22 10.56 5.84 11.19
CA ASN A 22 9.79 7.04 11.51
C ASN A 22 8.67 6.70 12.52
N ASN A 23 8.35 7.64 13.41
CA ASN A 23 7.17 7.55 14.27
C ASN A 23 5.91 7.79 13.42
N PRO A 24 5.12 6.76 13.08
CA PRO A 24 3.94 6.93 12.24
C PRO A 24 2.81 7.56 13.06
N LEU A 25 1.99 8.37 12.42
CA LEU A 25 0.77 8.91 13.01
C LEU A 25 -0.37 7.88 13.00
N ILE A 26 -0.45 7.10 11.92
CA ILE A 26 -1.53 6.14 11.67
C ILE A 26 -0.95 4.82 11.18
N THR A 27 -1.53 3.72 11.65
CA THR A 27 -1.28 2.35 11.21
C THR A 27 -2.52 1.80 10.50
N ILE A 28 -2.32 1.38 9.25
CA ILE A 28 -3.35 0.74 8.42
C ILE A 28 -2.87 -0.67 8.09
N LYS A 29 -3.74 -1.64 8.29
CA LYS A 29 -3.49 -3.02 7.88
C LYS A 29 -4.18 -3.29 6.55
N SER A 30 -3.42 -3.80 5.59
CA SER A 30 -3.92 -4.25 4.30
C SER A 30 -3.87 -5.77 4.27
N ILE A 31 -5.02 -6.39 4.02
CA ILE A 31 -5.21 -7.82 4.06
C ILE A 31 -5.58 -8.29 2.65
N GLY A 32 -4.70 -9.08 2.04
CA GLY A 32 -4.94 -9.70 0.74
C GLY A 32 -5.84 -10.92 0.87
N HIS A 33 -6.90 -10.94 0.07
CA HIS A 33 -7.78 -12.08 -0.15
C HIS A 33 -7.75 -12.46 -1.62
N GLN A 34 -8.37 -13.59 -1.96
CA GLN A 34 -8.53 -14.03 -3.33
C GLN A 34 -9.35 -13.00 -4.13
N TRP A 35 -8.62 -12.16 -4.89
CA TRP A 35 -9.11 -11.14 -5.83
C TRP A 35 -9.72 -9.87 -5.22
N TYR A 36 -9.45 -9.58 -3.95
CA TYR A 36 -9.81 -8.30 -3.34
C TYR A 36 -8.90 -7.98 -2.15
N TRP A 37 -9.01 -6.76 -1.64
CA TRP A 37 -8.28 -6.30 -0.47
C TRP A 37 -9.25 -5.87 0.61
N SER A 38 -8.91 -6.15 1.87
CA SER A 38 -9.59 -5.58 3.03
C SER A 38 -8.64 -4.65 3.78
N TYR A 39 -9.18 -3.55 4.29
CA TYR A 39 -8.40 -2.52 4.99
C TYR A 39 -8.95 -2.31 6.40
N GLU A 40 -8.05 -2.29 7.38
CA GLU A 40 -8.38 -2.10 8.80
C GLU A 40 -7.57 -0.90 9.34
N TYR A 41 -8.27 0.12 9.85
CA TYR A 41 -7.67 1.28 10.47
C TYR A 41 -7.53 1.04 11.98
N SER A 42 -6.48 0.34 12.37
CA SER A 42 -6.28 -0.17 13.74
C SER A 42 -6.28 0.88 14.84
N ASP A 43 -5.88 2.13 14.55
CA ASP A 43 -5.86 3.22 15.52
C ASP A 43 -7.24 3.86 15.76
N PHE A 44 -8.22 3.55 14.91
CA PHE A 44 -9.59 4.03 15.00
C PHE A 44 -10.52 2.88 15.39
N LYS A 45 -11.62 3.19 16.11
CA LYS A 45 -12.57 2.16 16.54
C LYS A 45 -13.32 1.58 15.33
N ASN A 46 -13.01 0.32 15.00
CA ASN A 46 -13.75 -0.58 14.10
C ASN A 46 -14.05 -0.02 12.70
N ILE A 47 -13.06 0.61 12.06
CA ILE A 47 -13.17 0.93 10.63
C ILE A 47 -12.49 -0.19 9.85
N GLU A 48 -13.30 -1.05 9.27
CA GLU A 48 -12.89 -2.11 8.35
C GLU A 48 -13.80 -2.11 7.12
N PHE A 49 -13.23 -2.36 5.94
CA PHE A 49 -14.00 -2.52 4.72
C PHE A 49 -13.24 -3.33 3.67
N ASP A 50 -14.00 -3.92 2.75
CA ASP A 50 -13.48 -4.61 1.57
C ASP A 50 -13.47 -3.67 0.36
N SER A 51 -12.48 -3.86 -0.50
CA SER A 51 -12.24 -3.10 -1.73
C SER A 51 -12.17 -4.06 -2.91
N TYR A 52 -13.20 -4.02 -3.75
CA TYR A 52 -13.32 -4.80 -4.97
C TYR A 52 -13.15 -3.92 -6.20
N MET A 53 -12.61 -4.50 -7.28
CA MET A 53 -12.55 -3.85 -8.58
C MET A 53 -13.96 -3.60 -9.13
N ILE A 54 -14.22 -2.37 -9.57
CA ILE A 54 -15.50 -2.02 -10.19
C ILE A 54 -15.60 -2.66 -11.58
N GLN A 55 -16.74 -3.28 -11.87
CA GLN A 55 -17.06 -3.76 -13.22
C GLN A 55 -17.45 -2.60 -14.14
N GLU A 56 -17.04 -2.66 -15.40
CA GLU A 56 -17.17 -1.59 -16.42
C GLU A 56 -18.59 -1.08 -16.70
N THR A 57 -19.62 -1.69 -16.10
CA THR A 57 -21.02 -1.44 -16.46
C THR A 57 -21.58 -0.11 -15.95
N ASN A 58 -20.92 0.57 -15.01
CA ASN A 58 -21.61 1.57 -14.19
C ASN A 58 -21.22 3.05 -14.41
N ASN A 59 -20.09 3.39 -15.05
CA ASN A 59 -19.74 4.80 -15.28
C ASN A 59 -18.66 4.99 -16.37
N SER A 60 -18.88 5.95 -17.28
CA SER A 60 -17.95 6.29 -18.37
C SER A 60 -16.65 6.97 -17.92
N ASN A 61 -16.56 7.38 -16.65
CA ASN A 61 -15.44 8.15 -16.10
C ASN A 61 -14.42 7.32 -15.30
N ASN A 62 -14.59 6.00 -15.25
CA ASN A 62 -13.73 5.13 -14.44
C ASN A 62 -12.55 4.58 -15.25
N PHE A 63 -11.41 4.38 -14.59
CA PHE A 63 -10.28 3.67 -15.16
C PHE A 63 -10.52 2.17 -15.11
N ARG A 64 -10.57 1.58 -16.30
CA ARG A 64 -10.68 0.14 -16.51
C ARG A 64 -9.59 -0.63 -15.75
N LEU A 65 -10.01 -1.61 -14.93
CA LEU A 65 -9.16 -2.47 -14.09
C LEU A 65 -8.37 -1.77 -12.97
N LEU A 66 -8.61 -0.48 -12.71
CA LEU A 66 -7.90 0.28 -11.67
C LEU A 66 -8.83 0.83 -10.60
N ASP A 67 -10.07 1.18 -10.98
CA ASP A 67 -11.03 1.69 -10.01
C ASP A 67 -11.63 0.58 -9.14
N VAL A 68 -11.78 0.92 -7.86
CA VAL A 68 -12.36 0.09 -6.82
C VAL A 68 -13.58 0.76 -6.21
N ASP A 69 -14.47 -0.03 -5.62
CA ASP A 69 -15.69 0.44 -4.97
C ASP A 69 -15.40 1.29 -3.72
N ASN A 70 -14.53 0.80 -2.83
CA ASN A 70 -14.12 1.46 -1.60
C ASN A 70 -12.62 1.78 -1.64
N ARG A 71 -12.28 3.05 -1.82
CA ARG A 71 -10.89 3.51 -1.83
C ARG A 71 -10.35 3.65 -0.40
N ILE A 72 -9.07 3.31 -0.19
CA ILE A 72 -8.37 3.68 1.05
C ILE A 72 -8.27 5.20 1.11
N ILE A 73 -8.65 5.77 2.25
CA ILE A 73 -8.57 7.21 2.50
C ILE A 73 -7.49 7.43 3.55
N ILE A 74 -6.46 8.19 3.17
CA ILE A 74 -5.32 8.49 4.04
C ILE A 74 -5.10 10.00 4.13
N PRO A 75 -4.70 10.54 5.29
CA PRO A 75 -4.39 11.95 5.42
C PRO A 75 -3.08 12.28 4.70
N MET A 76 -3.10 13.35 3.90
CA MET A 76 -1.90 13.85 3.23
C MET A 76 -0.87 14.38 4.23
N ASN A 77 0.41 14.33 3.85
CA ASN A 77 1.53 14.92 4.59
C ASN A 77 1.72 14.37 6.03
N ASN A 78 1.38 13.10 6.24
CA ASN A 78 1.59 12.40 7.51
C ASN A 78 2.30 11.07 7.25
N ASN A 79 3.15 10.65 8.21
CA ASN A 79 3.80 9.35 8.14
C ASN A 79 2.78 8.26 8.49
N ILE A 80 2.57 7.33 7.55
CA ILE A 80 1.63 6.22 7.68
C ILE A 80 2.41 4.92 7.71
N ARG A 81 2.09 4.03 8.65
CA ARG A 81 2.62 2.66 8.68
C ARG A 81 1.61 1.73 8.01
N MET A 82 2.03 1.08 6.93
CA MET A 82 1.25 0.00 6.29
C MET A 82 1.72 -1.36 6.84
N LEU A 83 0.77 -2.17 7.31
CA LEU A 83 1.01 -3.57 7.69
C LEU A 83 0.33 -4.46 6.65
N VAL A 84 1.10 -5.20 5.86
CA VAL A 84 0.57 -6.03 4.77
C VAL A 84 0.56 -7.50 5.20
N THR A 85 -0.57 -8.18 5.01
CA THR A 85 -0.72 -9.62 5.26
C THR A 85 -1.73 -10.21 4.27
N ALA A 86 -1.95 -11.52 4.33
CA ALA A 86 -2.95 -12.22 3.52
C ALA A 86 -3.63 -13.31 4.35
N THR A 87 -4.90 -13.62 4.04
CA THR A 87 -5.62 -14.71 4.72
C THR A 87 -5.55 -16.04 3.99
N ASP A 88 -5.26 -16.05 2.69
CA ASP A 88 -5.28 -17.24 1.85
C ASP A 88 -3.91 -17.56 1.22
N VAL A 89 -3.63 -17.01 0.04
CA VAL A 89 -2.41 -17.21 -0.74
C VAL A 89 -1.53 -15.97 -0.69
N ILE A 90 -0.36 -16.04 -1.31
CA ILE A 90 0.57 -14.91 -1.36
C ILE A 90 0.00 -13.82 -2.27
N HIS A 91 -0.12 -12.61 -1.73
CA HIS A 91 -0.41 -11.39 -2.46
C HIS A 91 0.67 -10.34 -2.19
N SER A 92 0.80 -9.36 -3.07
CA SER A 92 1.71 -8.23 -2.92
C SER A 92 0.95 -6.93 -3.06
N TRP A 93 1.05 -6.07 -2.04
CA TRP A 93 0.41 -4.75 -2.03
C TRP A 93 1.37 -3.72 -2.62
N THR A 94 0.92 -2.98 -3.64
CA THR A 94 1.78 -2.03 -4.36
C THR A 94 1.00 -0.80 -4.82
N VAL A 95 1.63 0.37 -4.68
CA VAL A 95 1.16 1.65 -5.24
C VAL A 95 2.40 2.37 -5.79
N PRO A 96 2.65 2.30 -7.12
CA PRO A 96 3.93 2.74 -7.69
C PRO A 96 4.27 4.23 -7.55
N SER A 97 3.29 5.08 -7.26
CA SER A 97 3.44 6.53 -7.22
C SER A 97 3.75 7.10 -5.82
N ILE A 98 3.84 6.25 -4.79
CA ILE A 98 4.24 6.65 -3.43
C ILE A 98 5.75 6.83 -3.38
#